data_AF-A0A4Y3JAZ4-F1
#
_entry.id   AF-A0A4Y3JAZ4-F1
#
_cell.length_a   1.000
_cell.length_b   1.000
_cell.length_c   1.000
_cell.angle_alpha   90.00
_cell.angle_beta   90.00
_cell.angle_gamma   90.00
#
_symmetry.space_group_name_H-M   'P 1'
#
loop_
_entity.id
_entity.type
_entity.pdbx_description
1 polymer ?
#
loop_
_entity_poly.entity_id
_entity_poly.type
_entity_poly.pdbx_seq_one_letter_code
_entity_poly.pdbx_strand_id
1 'polypeptide(L)' 'MFIRHEKKVINTDNIRVISIHEDERFMGTGEPKNYVTIYFTDKDQEKLYFDSSDEINKFLNLLNTKNF' A
#
# COMPACT_ATOMS: atom_id res chain seq x y z
N MET A 1 -9.80 8.17 10.13
CA MET A 1 -9.15 7.16 11.01
C MET A 1 -7.69 6.97 10.57
N PHE A 2 -6.75 6.53 11.42
CA PHE A 2 -5.31 6.52 11.09
C PHE A 2 -4.67 5.13 11.23
N ILE A 3 -3.81 4.74 10.28
CA ILE A 3 -2.90 3.59 10.37
C ILE A 3 -1.47 4.14 10.49
N ARG A 4 -0.69 3.71 11.49
CA ARG A 4 0.72 4.09 11.69
C ARG A 4 1.62 2.98 11.14
N HIS A 5 2.25 3.24 10.00
CA HIS A 5 3.43 2.52 9.52
C HIS A 5 4.47 3.60 9.23
N GLU A 6 5.65 3.51 9.85
CA GLU A 6 6.74 4.51 9.81
C GLU A 6 6.32 5.99 9.59
N LYS A 7 5.80 6.61 10.66
CA LYS A 7 5.48 8.05 10.79
C LYS A 7 4.78 8.72 9.59
N LYS A 8 3.96 8.01 8.82
CA LYS A 8 2.98 8.66 7.95
C LYS A 8 1.57 8.25 8.31
N VAL A 9 0.71 9.26 8.42
CA VAL A 9 -0.69 9.10 8.78
C VAL A 9 -1.48 9.17 7.49
N ILE A 10 -1.99 8.03 7.04
CA ILE A 10 -2.83 7.94 5.84
C ILE A 10 -4.29 8.14 6.26
N ASN A 11 -4.96 9.15 5.70
CA ASN A 11 -6.40 9.31 5.84
C ASN A 11 -7.10 8.41 4.81
N THR A 12 -7.70 7.33 5.30
CA THR A 12 -8.38 6.32 4.48
C THR A 12 -9.61 6.85 3.76
N ASP A 13 -10.25 7.90 4.28
CA ASP A 13 -11.47 8.48 3.72
C ASP A 13 -11.22 9.18 2.37
N ASN A 14 -9.97 9.53 2.09
CA ASN A 14 -9.54 10.22 0.88
C ASN A 14 -8.97 9.27 -0.18
N ILE A 15 -8.93 7.96 0.08
CA ILE A 15 -8.38 6.99 -0.86
C ILE A 15 -9.38 6.81 -2.01
N ARG A 16 -8.95 7.11 -3.25
CA ARG A 16 -9.74 6.82 -4.45
C ARG A 16 -9.47 5.42 -4.95
N VAL A 17 -8.19 5.04 -5.06
CA VAL A 17 -7.76 3.78 -5.67
C VAL A 17 -6.54 3.23 -4.92
N ILE A 18 -6.50 1.91 -4.79
CA ILE A 18 -5.34 1.17 -4.32
C ILE A 18 -4.89 0.26 -5.46
N SER A 19 -3.63 0.39 -5.88
CA SER A 19 -2.98 -0.49 -6.85
C SER A 19 -1.99 -1.40 -6.12
N ILE A 20 -2.09 -2.70 -6.36
CA ILE A 20 -1.25 -3.72 -5.71
C ILE A 20 -0.25 -4.22 -6.75
N HIS A 21 1.02 -4.26 -6.36
CA HIS A 21 2.13 -4.71 -7.19
C HIS A 21 2.89 -5.81 -6.44
N GLU A 22 2.71 -7.05 -6.88
CA GLU A 22 3.37 -8.23 -6.33
C GLU A 22 4.42 -8.73 -7.29
N ASP A 23 5.55 -9.19 -6.75
CA ASP A 23 6.66 -9.77 -7.52
C ASP A 23 7.16 -8.90 -8.69
N GLU A 24 7.03 -7.57 -8.59
CA GLU A 24 7.56 -6.68 -9.62
C GLU A 24 9.10 -6.72 -9.60
N ARG A 25 9.66 -7.25 -10.68
CA ARG A 25 11.10 -7.34 -10.89
C ARG A 25 11.59 -6.08 -11.58
N PHE A 26 12.30 -5.23 -10.84
CA PHE A 26 12.98 -4.10 -11.43
C PHE A 26 14.23 -4.59 -12.17
N MET A 27 14.36 -4.21 -13.45
CA MET A 27 15.56 -4.46 -14.26
C MET A 27 16.74 -3.73 -13.62
N GLY A 28 17.50 -4.42 -12.77
CA GLY A 28 18.68 -3.88 -12.11
C GLY A 28 18.98 -4.45 -10.72
N THR A 29 17.97 -4.81 -9.92
CA THR A 29 18.16 -5.35 -8.57
C THR A 29 17.91 -6.85 -8.47
N GLY A 30 17.13 -7.43 -9.40
CA GLY A 30 16.81 -8.87 -9.42
C GLY A 30 15.85 -9.32 -8.31
N GLU A 31 15.80 -8.59 -7.18
CA GLU A 31 14.90 -8.86 -6.07
C GLU A 31 13.46 -8.42 -6.41
N PRO A 32 12.48 -9.32 -6.24
CA PRO A 32 11.07 -8.96 -6.34
C PRO A 32 10.73 -7.95 -5.26
N LYS A 33 10.04 -6.87 -5.63
CA LYS A 33 9.49 -5.92 -4.66
C LYS A 33 7.98 -6.02 -4.62
N ASN A 34 7.46 -6.14 -3.42
CA ASN A 34 6.03 -6.09 -3.14
C ASN A 34 5.70 -4.68 -2.67
N TYR A 35 4.79 -3.99 -3.34
CA TYR A 35 4.39 -2.65 -2.92
C TYR A 35 2.94 -2.34 -3.28
N VAL A 36 2.37 -1.39 -2.53
CA VAL A 36 1.03 -0.86 -2.74
C VAL A 36 1.15 0.61 -3.08
N THR A 37 0.49 1.04 -4.16
CA THR A 37 0.33 2.46 -4.49
C THR A 37 -1.08 2.92 -4.13
N ILE A 38 -1.19 3.92 -3.27
CA ILE A 38 -2.45 4.51 -2.80
C ILE A 38 -2.62 5.85 -3.48
N TYR A 39 -3.69 6.01 -4.26
CA TYR A 39 -4.00 7.25 -4.96
C TYR A 39 -5.08 8.02 -4.19
N PHE A 40 -4.74 9.22 -3.72
CA PHE A 40 -5.70 10.18 -3.17
C PHE A 40 -6.24 11.09 -4.30
N THR A 41 -5.35 11.51 -5.21
CA THR A 41 -5.68 12.22 -6.45
C THR A 41 -4.73 11.78 -7.57
N ASP A 42 -4.96 12.23 -8.80
CA ASP A 42 -4.10 11.87 -9.95
C ASP A 42 -2.65 12.41 -9.79
N LYS A 43 -2.44 13.38 -8.90
CA LYS A 43 -1.13 13.97 -8.58
C LYS A 43 -0.63 13.63 -7.18
N ASP A 44 -1.46 12.98 -6.36
CA ASP A 44 -1.16 12.67 -4.97
C ASP A 44 -1.31 11.18 -4.76
N GLN A 45 -0.16 10.50 -4.70
CA GLN A 45 -0.04 9.07 -4.53
C GLN A 45 1.03 8.75 -3.49
N GLU A 46 0.79 7.69 -2.72
CA GLU A 46 1.75 7.16 -1.76
C GLU A 46 2.14 5.73 -2.14
N LYS A 47 3.43 5.40 -2.06
CA LYS A 47 3.92 4.04 -2.25
C LYS A 47 4.38 3.45 -0.93
N LEU A 48 3.82 2.29 -0.58
CA LEU A 48 4.19 1.51 0.60
C LEU A 48 4.87 0.23 0.14
N TYR A 49 6.09 -0.01 0.58
CA TYR A 49 6.84 -1.23 0.26
C TYR A 49 6.67 -2.24 1.38
N PHE A 50 6.65 -3.52 1.00
CA PHE A 50 6.45 -4.66 1.89
C PHE A 50 7.47 -5.74 1.58
N ASP A 51 7.82 -6.51 2.60
CA ASP A 51 8.77 -7.60 2.45
C ASP A 51 8.12 -8.83 1.80
N SER A 52 6.79 -8.95 1.88
CA SER A 52 6.03 -10.07 1.31
C SER A 52 4.58 -9.73 0.96
N SER A 53 3.98 -10.53 0.08
CA SER A 53 2.53 -10.50 -0.22
C SER A 53 1.64 -10.71 1.01
N ASP A 54 2.09 -11.48 2.00
CA ASP A 54 1.32 -11.70 3.24
C ASP A 54 1.16 -10.40 4.05
N GLU A 55 2.17 -9.53 4.03
CA GLU A 55 2.07 -8.21 4.68
C GLU A 55 1.13 -7.26 3.94
N ILE A 56 1.11 -7.32 2.60
CA ILE A 56 0.11 -6.62 1.79
C ILE A 56 -1.30 -7.08 2.19
N ASN A 57 -1.52 -8.39 2.29
CA ASN A 57 -2.82 -8.94 2.67
C ASN A 57 -3.23 -8.51 4.08
N LYS A 58 -2.30 -8.48 5.04
CA LYS A 58 -2.57 -7.93 6.39
C LYS A 58 -2.95 -6.46 6.34
N PHE A 59 -2.24 -5.65 5.54
CA PHE A 59 -2.55 -4.24 5.35
C PHE A 59 -3.95 -4.03 4.75
N LEU A 60 -4.30 -4.77 3.69
CA LEU A 60 -5.61 -4.71 3.06
C LEU A 60 -6.74 -5.18 4.00
N ASN A 61 -6.49 -6.23 4.78
CA ASN A 61 -7.46 -6.69 5.78
C ASN A 61 -7.71 -5.64 6.87
N LEU A 62 -6.68 -4.91 7.31
CA LEU A 62 -6.82 -3.79 8.25
C LEU A 62 -7.62 -2.63 7.67
N LEU A 63 -7.54 -2.39 6.36
CA LEU A 63 -8.39 -1.42 5.67
C LEU A 63 -9.85 -1.89 5.62
N ASN A 64 -10.09 -3.17 5.30
CA ASN A 64 -11.44 -3.73 5.14
C ASN A 64 -12.20 -3.95 6.46
N THR A 65 -11.52 -4.34 7.54
CA THR A 65 -12.14 -4.63 8.84
C THR A 65 -12.72 -3.41 9.56
N LYS A 66 -12.51 -2.21 9.03
CA LYS A 66 -13.03 -0.95 9.60
C LYS A 66 -14.28 -0.41 8.87
N ASN A 67 -14.77 -1.13 7.86
CA ASN A 67 -15.98 -0.79 7.10
C ASN A 67 -17.25 -1.53 7.57
N PHE A 68 -17.25 -2.14 8.76
CA PHE A 68 -18.42 -2.79 9.37
C PHE A 68 -18.65 -2.30 10.80
#